data_AF-A0A9Q0LKX7-F1
#
_entry.id   AF-A0A9Q0LKX7-F1
#
_cell.length_a   1.000
_cell.length_b   1.000
_cell.length_c   1.000
_cell.angle_alpha   90.00
_cell.angle_beta   90.00
_cell.angle_gamma   90.00
#
_symmetry.space_group_name_H-M   'P 1'
#
loop_
_entity.id
_entity.type
_entity.pdbx_description
1 polymer ?
#
loop_
_entity_poly.entity_id
_entity_poly.type
_entity_poly.pdbx_seq_one_letter_code
_entity_poly.pdbx_strand_id
1 'polypeptide(L)'
;MSISIRSRPINPEKRLKVIPKSEIDAMPTIQVMPEVDTGIEEEEQKEEHIKSRLQNANNIQNIPIPKLKQISNLNINKDNRKNIEKPFKRPENYLRYIEPPKFEYFLNISYDIQPEDLKFIEQFNAKQRNQINSRNSRNSRNSRNQKNQNQKNISILTPDLLELIIDHLEKASGNDEKIITIEDALKIFESIDQEIVKSVYNYWVEKMEKIGTRLLFEYKPQPPENDPSNDAWFRARKRIKNPQLLSQFQIVQQLEKMNQKWDNVYSLANTVLKRETTKFKLLKIDQLMFERKIQNIQLEKNLNENENLNLNLNLNEDYDDENENENENENENENENENENENENENENENENEMKMMMKMKMKMKMKMKMMK
;
A
#
# COMPACT_ATOMS: atom_id res chain seq x y z
N MET A 1 72.95 19.67 13.64
CA MET A 1 73.02 20.17 12.25
C MET A 1 71.64 20.67 11.86
N SER A 2 71.45 21.98 11.75
CA SER A 2 70.17 22.63 11.43
C SER A 2 69.98 22.68 9.91
N ILE A 3 68.97 21.98 9.40
CA ILE A 3 68.58 22.03 7.98
C ILE A 3 67.92 23.38 7.73
N SER A 4 68.65 24.27 7.05
CA SER A 4 68.15 25.55 6.54
C SER A 4 67.10 25.28 5.46
N ILE A 5 65.82 25.46 5.79
CA ILE A 5 64.73 25.52 4.80
C ILE A 5 64.83 26.91 4.15
N ARG A 6 65.54 27.01 3.04
CA ARG A 6 65.46 28.22 2.19
C ARG A 6 64.10 28.20 1.51
N SER A 7 63.25 29.16 1.84
CA SER A 7 62.02 29.42 1.09
C SER A 7 62.40 29.70 -0.36
N ARG A 8 61.85 28.90 -1.30
CA ARG A 8 62.04 29.18 -2.72
C ARG A 8 61.36 30.53 -3.05
N PRO A 9 62.00 31.41 -3.83
CA PRO A 9 61.40 32.68 -4.21
C PRO A 9 60.07 32.42 -4.94
N ILE A 10 59.04 33.17 -4.57
CA ILE A 10 57.71 33.10 -5.17
C ILE A 10 57.87 33.53 -6.63
N ASN A 11 57.65 32.60 -7.56
CA ASN A 11 57.73 32.91 -8.98
C ASN A 11 56.46 33.70 -9.38
N PRO A 12 56.57 34.99 -9.76
CA PRO A 12 55.40 35.83 -10.07
C PRO A 12 54.64 35.38 -11.33
N GLU A 13 55.25 34.55 -12.17
CA GLU A 13 54.60 34.00 -13.37
C GLU A 13 53.68 32.81 -13.06
N LYS A 14 53.82 32.20 -11.88
CA LYS A 14 53.03 31.02 -11.50
C LYS A 14 51.64 31.48 -11.03
N ARG A 15 50.62 31.29 -11.88
CA ARG A 15 49.24 31.66 -11.57
C ARG A 15 48.76 30.94 -10.30
N LEU A 16 48.21 31.71 -9.36
CA LEU A 16 47.65 31.19 -8.10
C LEU A 16 46.50 30.23 -8.41
N LYS A 17 46.51 29.06 -7.74
CA LYS A 17 45.42 28.08 -7.86
C LYS A 17 44.16 28.67 -7.24
N VAL A 18 43.21 29.08 -8.07
CA VAL A 18 41.91 29.59 -7.62
C VAL A 18 41.09 28.40 -7.17
N ILE A 19 41.01 28.19 -5.86
CA ILE A 19 40.14 27.16 -5.28
C ILE A 19 38.71 27.74 -5.24
N PRO A 20 37.72 27.11 -5.89
CA PRO A 20 36.34 27.56 -5.80
C PRO A 20 35.85 27.45 -4.34
N LYS A 21 35.06 28.43 -3.89
CA LYS A 21 34.54 28.52 -2.50
C LYS A 21 33.91 27.22 -1.98
N SER A 22 33.40 26.34 -2.85
CA SER A 22 32.81 25.05 -2.49
C SER A 22 33.80 23.97 -2.06
N GLU A 23 35.08 24.07 -2.40
CA GLU A 23 36.11 23.07 -2.03
C GLU A 23 36.85 23.42 -0.73
N ILE A 24 36.70 24.66 -0.26
CA ILE A 24 37.36 25.17 0.96
C ILE A 24 36.85 24.45 2.22
N ASP A 25 35.58 24.02 2.22
CA ASP A 25 34.94 23.41 3.38
C ASP A 25 35.10 21.88 3.47
N ALA A 26 35.71 21.23 2.47
CA ALA A 26 35.65 19.76 2.32
C ALA A 26 37.01 19.01 2.28
N MET A 27 38.15 19.66 2.50
CA MET A 27 39.46 18.97 2.41
C MET A 27 40.18 18.85 3.76
N PRO A 28 40.44 17.63 4.27
CA PRO A 28 41.61 17.39 5.10
C PRO A 28 42.84 17.35 4.18
N THR A 29 43.78 18.28 4.38
CA THR A 29 45.17 18.28 3.89
C THR A 29 45.43 17.62 2.52
N ILE A 30 45.37 18.40 1.44
CA ILE A 30 45.78 17.96 0.09
C ILE A 30 47.27 17.61 0.10
N GLN A 31 47.59 16.33 -0.03
CA GLN A 31 48.91 15.89 -0.50
C GLN A 31 49.06 16.33 -1.95
N VAL A 32 50.09 17.11 -2.23
CA VAL A 32 50.44 17.57 -3.57
C VAL A 32 50.80 16.34 -4.42
N MET A 33 49.98 16.00 -5.40
CA MET A 33 50.38 15.06 -6.44
C MET A 33 51.56 15.67 -7.22
N PRO A 34 52.70 14.97 -7.34
CA PRO A 34 53.78 15.40 -8.21
C PRO A 34 53.33 15.35 -9.66
N GLU A 35 53.67 16.39 -10.43
CA GLU A 35 53.59 16.36 -11.89
C GLU A 35 54.48 15.20 -12.36
N VAL A 36 53.85 14.19 -12.95
CA VAL A 36 54.58 13.10 -13.62
C VAL A 36 54.92 13.62 -15.00
N ASP A 37 56.22 13.66 -15.32
CA ASP A 37 56.70 13.99 -16.66
C ASP A 37 56.01 13.06 -17.66
N THR A 38 55.09 13.61 -18.45
CA THR A 38 54.54 12.94 -19.62
C THR A 38 55.71 12.80 -20.57
N GLY A 39 56.30 11.59 -20.68
CA GLY A 39 57.52 11.28 -21.44
C GLY A 39 57.43 11.52 -22.95
N ILE A 40 57.13 12.76 -23.33
CA ILE A 40 57.03 13.31 -24.68
C ILE A 40 58.29 14.17 -24.85
N GLU A 41 59.09 13.84 -25.87
CA GLU A 41 60.36 14.52 -26.16
C GLU A 41 60.13 16.03 -26.38
N GLU A 42 61.06 16.87 -25.89
CA GLU A 42 60.94 18.35 -25.94
C GLU A 42 60.78 18.92 -27.35
N GLU A 43 61.12 18.14 -28.38
CA GLU A 43 61.00 18.52 -29.78
C GLU A 43 59.58 18.32 -30.34
N GLU A 44 58.88 17.24 -29.94
CA GLU A 44 57.47 17.02 -30.30
C GLU A 44 56.56 18.07 -29.64
N GLN A 45 56.92 18.53 -28.43
CA GLN A 45 56.17 19.60 -27.75
C GLN A 45 56.22 20.95 -28.48
N LYS A 46 57.15 21.14 -29.42
CA LYS A 46 57.25 22.38 -30.22
C LYS A 46 56.33 22.39 -31.43
N GLU A 47 55.81 21.24 -31.85
CA GLU A 47 54.96 21.12 -33.03
C GLU A 47 53.63 21.87 -32.83
N GLU A 48 53.30 22.75 -33.80
CA GLU A 48 52.14 23.65 -33.71
C GLU A 48 50.80 22.90 -33.63
N HIS A 49 50.74 21.70 -34.18
CA HIS A 49 49.53 20.87 -34.15
C HIS A 49 49.31 20.22 -32.76
N ILE A 50 50.39 19.91 -32.04
CA ILE A 50 50.33 19.46 -30.63
C ILE A 50 50.00 20.65 -29.74
N LYS A 51 50.61 21.83 -29.96
CA LYS A 51 50.26 23.06 -29.25
C LYS A 51 48.81 23.48 -29.44
N SER A 52 48.26 23.38 -30.64
CA SER A 52 46.85 23.72 -30.91
C SER A 52 45.89 22.69 -30.31
N ARG A 53 46.21 21.39 -30.31
CA ARG A 53 45.44 20.37 -29.57
C ARG A 53 45.49 20.57 -28.05
N LEU A 54 46.66 20.91 -27.50
CA LEU A 54 46.81 21.23 -26.07
C LEU A 54 46.12 22.54 -25.70
N GLN A 55 46.16 23.57 -26.55
CA GLN A 55 45.43 24.82 -26.34
C GLN A 55 43.90 24.61 -26.44
N ASN A 56 43.45 23.76 -27.36
CA ASN A 56 42.04 23.36 -27.44
C ASN A 56 41.61 22.47 -26.27
N ALA A 57 42.52 21.64 -25.73
CA ALA A 57 42.31 20.92 -24.48
C ALA A 57 42.34 21.85 -23.24
N ASN A 58 43.07 22.97 -23.29
CA ASN A 58 43.02 23.99 -22.24
C ASN A 58 41.76 24.88 -22.37
N ASN A 59 41.16 24.94 -23.56
CA ASN A 59 39.83 25.47 -23.84
C ASN A 59 38.73 24.41 -23.66
N ILE A 60 38.93 23.40 -22.80
CA ILE A 60 37.81 22.67 -22.21
C ILE A 60 36.98 23.72 -21.48
N GLN A 61 35.89 24.17 -22.12
CA GLN A 61 34.83 24.89 -21.46
C GLN A 61 34.50 24.08 -20.21
N ASN A 62 34.79 24.64 -19.03
CA ASN A 62 34.57 23.96 -17.76
C ASN A 62 33.11 23.52 -17.70
N ILE A 63 32.84 22.25 -17.97
CA ILE A 63 31.49 21.69 -17.88
C ILE A 63 31.12 21.79 -16.40
N PRO A 64 30.09 22.59 -16.03
CA PRO A 64 29.75 22.74 -14.63
C PRO A 64 29.25 21.40 -14.09
N ILE A 65 30.04 20.77 -13.21
CA ILE A 65 29.63 19.56 -12.50
C ILE A 65 28.64 19.99 -11.40
N PRO A 66 27.41 19.45 -11.36
CA PRO A 66 26.46 19.78 -10.31
C PRO A 66 27.03 19.44 -8.93
N LYS A 67 26.86 20.34 -7.96
CA LYS A 67 27.33 20.12 -6.58
C LYS A 67 26.59 18.93 -5.97
N LEU A 68 27.33 18.02 -5.34
CA LEU A 68 26.74 16.95 -4.54
C LEU A 68 25.91 17.57 -3.40
N LYS A 69 24.60 17.33 -3.40
CA LYS A 69 23.72 17.77 -2.32
C LYS A 69 23.91 16.80 -1.15
N GLN A 70 24.60 17.23 -0.11
CA GLN A 70 24.73 16.44 1.11
C GLN A 70 23.35 16.26 1.73
N ILE A 71 22.88 15.01 1.78
CA ILE A 71 21.60 14.65 2.38
C ILE A 71 21.82 14.33 3.87
N SER A 72 22.40 15.27 4.62
CA SER A 72 22.63 15.13 6.07
C SER A 72 21.34 15.13 6.88
N ASN A 73 20.29 15.75 6.32
CA ASN A 73 18.96 15.87 6.93
C ASN A 73 17.89 15.16 6.10
N LEU A 74 18.20 14.01 5.48
CA LEU A 74 17.17 12.99 5.46
C LEU A 74 16.95 12.69 6.92
N ASN A 75 15.97 13.38 7.50
CA ASN A 75 15.24 12.95 8.65
C ASN A 75 14.71 11.55 8.33
N ILE A 76 15.58 10.54 8.32
CA ILE A 76 15.32 9.21 8.87
C ILE A 76 15.16 9.41 10.39
N ASN A 77 14.35 10.41 10.76
CA ASN A 77 13.81 10.59 12.07
C ASN A 77 13.06 9.30 12.35
N LYS A 78 12.96 8.97 13.62
CA LYS A 78 12.27 7.79 14.13
C LYS A 78 10.85 7.60 13.54
N ASP A 79 10.28 8.64 12.93
CA ASP A 79 9.01 8.63 12.18
C ASP A 79 9.11 8.03 10.77
N ASN A 80 10.18 8.27 10.02
CA ASN A 80 10.35 7.71 8.66
C ASN A 80 10.78 6.24 8.65
N ARG A 81 11.23 5.68 9.78
CA ARG A 81 11.42 4.22 9.90
C ARG A 81 10.08 3.44 9.86
N LYS A 82 8.96 4.09 10.19
CA LYS A 82 7.62 3.50 10.01
C LYS A 82 7.15 3.50 8.55
N ASN A 83 7.72 4.39 7.72
CA ASN A 83 7.45 4.51 6.29
C ASN A 83 8.50 3.81 5.41
N ILE A 84 9.45 3.08 5.99
CA ILE A 84 10.29 2.17 5.20
C ILE A 84 9.37 1.04 4.78
N GLU A 85 8.95 1.08 3.52
CA GLU A 85 8.15 0.04 2.87
C GLU A 85 8.71 -1.34 3.19
N LYS A 86 7.83 -2.35 3.18
CA LYS A 86 8.23 -3.75 3.33
C LYS A 86 9.44 -4.02 2.42
N PRO A 87 10.50 -4.66 2.94
CA PRO A 87 11.71 -4.86 2.15
C PRO A 87 11.36 -5.57 0.84
N PHE A 88 11.68 -4.93 -0.29
CA PHE A 88 11.46 -5.51 -1.61
C PHE A 88 12.29 -6.79 -1.72
N LYS A 89 11.62 -7.94 -1.79
CA LYS A 89 12.29 -9.22 -2.01
C LYS A 89 12.62 -9.33 -3.49
N ARG A 90 13.91 -9.28 -3.81
CA ARG A 90 14.39 -9.45 -5.18
C ARG A 90 13.98 -10.85 -5.69
N PRO A 91 13.23 -10.95 -6.79
CA PRO A 91 12.93 -12.24 -7.40
C PRO A 91 14.20 -12.89 -7.95
N GLU A 92 14.22 -14.23 -8.00
CA GLU A 92 15.32 -14.99 -8.61
C GLU A 92 15.47 -14.69 -10.11
N ASN A 93 14.35 -14.43 -10.78
CA ASN A 93 14.29 -14.10 -12.20
C ASN A 93 14.21 -12.60 -12.44
N TYR A 94 14.54 -12.18 -13.67
CA TYR A 94 14.35 -10.79 -14.10
C TYR A 94 12.90 -10.32 -13.91
N LEU A 95 12.75 -9.08 -13.47
CA LEU A 95 11.45 -8.45 -13.31
C LEU A 95 10.76 -8.31 -14.67
N ARG A 96 9.65 -9.03 -14.85
CA ARG A 96 8.74 -8.83 -15.98
C ARG A 96 7.60 -7.95 -15.50
N TYR A 97 7.72 -6.65 -15.73
CA TYR A 97 6.70 -5.67 -15.38
C TYR A 97 5.92 -5.26 -16.61
N ILE A 98 4.60 -5.32 -16.50
CA ILE A 98 3.68 -4.75 -17.48
C ILE A 98 2.94 -3.66 -16.71
N GLU A 99 2.96 -2.44 -17.24
CA GLU A 99 2.23 -1.33 -16.64
C GLU A 99 0.73 -1.68 -16.62
N PRO A 100 0.05 -1.53 -15.47
CA PRO A 100 -1.37 -1.80 -15.39
C PRO A 100 -2.13 -0.91 -16.39
N PRO A 101 -3.21 -1.43 -16.99
CA PRO A 101 -3.99 -0.65 -17.94
C PRO A 101 -4.53 0.61 -17.27
N LYS A 102 -4.64 1.71 -18.03
CA LYS A 102 -4.91 3.03 -17.46
C LYS A 102 -6.19 3.15 -16.64
N PHE A 103 -7.15 2.23 -16.82
CA PHE A 103 -8.36 2.24 -16.01
C PHE A 103 -8.08 1.83 -14.54
N GLU A 104 -7.01 1.09 -14.26
CA GLU A 104 -6.59 0.77 -12.90
C GLU A 104 -5.98 1.98 -12.19
N TYR A 105 -5.52 3.01 -12.92
CA TYR A 105 -5.19 4.31 -12.29
C TYR A 105 -6.43 4.97 -11.67
N PHE A 106 -7.65 4.66 -12.12
CA PHE A 106 -8.85 5.15 -11.45
C PHE A 106 -9.10 4.42 -10.12
N LEU A 107 -8.59 3.20 -9.93
CA LEU A 107 -8.61 2.50 -8.63
C LEU A 107 -7.58 3.10 -7.67
N ASN A 108 -6.51 3.69 -8.19
CA ASN A 108 -5.57 4.44 -7.37
C ASN A 108 -6.20 5.78 -6.97
N ILE A 109 -6.28 5.96 -5.66
CA ILE A 109 -6.65 7.23 -5.05
C ILE A 109 -5.54 8.23 -5.43
N SER A 110 -5.89 9.27 -6.17
CA SER A 110 -4.94 10.28 -6.66
C SER A 110 -4.89 11.51 -5.77
N TYR A 111 -5.82 11.62 -4.83
CA TYR A 111 -5.90 12.72 -3.89
C TYR A 111 -5.02 12.45 -2.67
N ASP A 112 -4.06 13.34 -2.42
CA ASP A 112 -3.24 13.32 -1.21
C ASP A 112 -3.82 14.26 -0.14
N ILE A 113 -3.94 13.78 1.09
CA ILE A 113 -4.37 14.60 2.21
C ILE A 113 -3.42 15.77 2.48
N GLN A 114 -4.02 16.95 2.61
CA GLN A 114 -3.36 18.20 2.99
C GLN A 114 -3.47 18.44 4.52
N PRO A 115 -2.62 19.30 5.11
CA PRO A 115 -2.69 19.63 6.53
C PRO A 115 -4.07 20.17 7.00
N GLU A 116 -4.80 20.84 6.10
CA GLU A 116 -6.15 21.34 6.34
C GLU A 116 -7.17 20.20 6.47
N ASP A 117 -6.98 19.13 5.69
CA ASP A 117 -7.85 17.96 5.70
C ASP A 117 -7.71 17.18 7.01
N LEU A 118 -6.49 17.07 7.53
CA LEU A 118 -6.23 16.46 8.84
C LEU A 118 -6.98 17.18 9.96
N LYS A 119 -6.96 18.52 9.96
CA LYS A 119 -7.72 19.32 10.92
C LYS A 119 -9.22 19.08 10.80
N PHE A 120 -9.73 18.94 9.57
CA PHE A 120 -11.13 18.62 9.33
C PHE A 120 -11.50 17.24 9.91
N ILE A 121 -10.69 16.22 9.65
CA ILE A 121 -10.89 14.86 10.20
C ILE A 121 -10.93 14.89 11.73
N GLU A 122 -9.97 15.58 12.36
CA GLU A 122 -9.90 15.72 13.81
C GLU A 122 -11.16 16.40 14.38
N GLN A 123 -11.59 17.50 13.75
CA GLN A 123 -12.79 18.23 14.18
C GLN A 123 -14.07 17.41 13.99
N PHE A 124 -14.20 16.71 12.86
CA PHE A 124 -15.35 15.83 12.59
C PHE A 124 -15.44 14.72 13.64
N ASN A 125 -14.33 14.02 13.87
CA ASN A 125 -14.26 12.93 14.85
C ASN A 125 -14.48 13.44 16.29
N ALA A 126 -14.01 14.64 16.63
CA ALA A 126 -14.28 15.26 17.93
C ALA A 126 -15.77 15.59 18.11
N LYS A 127 -16.43 16.12 17.08
CA LYS A 127 -17.88 16.39 17.10
C LYS A 127 -18.67 15.09 17.32
N GLN A 128 -18.31 14.01 16.63
CA GLN A 128 -18.96 12.71 16.80
C GLN A 128 -18.80 12.17 18.24
N ARG A 129 -17.59 12.28 18.82
CA ARG A 129 -17.34 11.91 20.23
C ARG A 129 -18.18 12.72 21.22
N ASN A 130 -18.32 14.03 21.01
CA ASN A 130 -19.10 14.89 21.90
C ASN A 130 -20.62 14.61 21.84
N GLN A 131 -21.15 14.26 20.66
CA GLN A 131 -22.54 13.82 20.54
C GLN A 131 -22.82 12.54 21.33
N ILE A 132 -21.86 11.62 21.40
CA ILE A 132 -21.98 10.39 22.20
C ILE A 132 -21.97 10.70 23.69
N ASN A 133 -21.03 11.52 24.15
CA ASN A 133 -20.92 11.88 25.58
C ASN A 133 -22.17 12.60 26.09
N SER A 134 -22.79 13.46 25.26
CA SER A 134 -24.04 14.14 25.63
C SER A 134 -25.25 13.21 25.67
N ARG A 135 -25.32 12.17 24.81
CA ARG A 135 -26.36 11.13 24.87
C ARG A 135 -26.20 10.21 26.09
N ASN A 136 -24.98 9.82 26.42
CA ASN A 136 -24.70 8.96 27.58
C ASN A 136 -24.96 9.67 28.92
N SER A 137 -24.69 10.98 29.02
CA SER A 137 -24.98 11.78 30.21
C SER A 137 -26.49 11.90 30.50
N ARG A 138 -27.34 11.98 29.47
CA ARG A 138 -28.81 12.05 29.63
C ARG A 138 -29.46 10.71 29.98
N ASN A 139 -28.86 9.59 29.59
CA ASN A 139 -29.39 8.25 29.86
C ASN A 139 -28.97 7.69 31.24
N SER A 140 -28.17 8.41 32.02
CA SER A 140 -27.70 7.96 33.35
C SER A 140 -28.78 7.94 34.45
N ARG A 141 -30.00 8.43 34.20
CA ARG A 141 -31.07 8.43 35.21
C ARG A 141 -32.17 7.39 35.00
N ASN A 142 -32.34 6.84 33.80
CA ASN A 142 -33.39 5.86 33.50
C ASN A 142 -32.86 4.78 32.55
N SER A 143 -32.38 3.64 33.07
CA SER A 143 -32.40 2.29 32.44
C SER A 143 -31.26 1.41 32.94
N ARG A 144 -31.57 0.49 33.86
CA ARG A 144 -30.68 -0.63 34.23
C ARG A 144 -30.87 -1.86 33.32
N ASN A 145 -31.83 -1.86 32.39
CA ASN A 145 -32.33 -3.08 31.73
C ASN A 145 -32.29 -3.09 30.18
N GLN A 146 -31.55 -2.22 29.50
CA GLN A 146 -31.46 -2.23 28.02
C GLN A 146 -30.02 -2.10 27.48
N LYS A 147 -29.09 -2.94 27.95
CA LYS A 147 -27.67 -2.84 27.53
C LYS A 147 -27.30 -3.49 26.19
N ASN A 148 -28.17 -4.27 25.54
CA ASN A 148 -27.69 -5.21 24.52
C ASN A 148 -28.16 -5.04 23.05
N GLN A 149 -28.83 -3.95 22.64
CA GLN A 149 -29.36 -3.94 21.25
C GLN A 149 -29.12 -2.71 20.36
N ASN A 150 -28.52 -1.60 20.81
CA ASN A 150 -28.36 -0.42 19.93
C ASN A 150 -27.06 0.37 20.12
N GLN A 151 -25.91 -0.31 20.24
CA GLN A 151 -24.65 0.36 19.94
C GLN A 151 -24.53 0.44 18.42
N LYS A 152 -25.08 1.50 17.81
CA LYS A 152 -24.74 1.87 16.43
C LYS A 152 -23.22 1.97 16.38
N ASN A 153 -22.58 1.10 15.60
CA ASN A 153 -21.16 1.20 15.31
C ASN A 153 -20.87 2.62 14.83
N ILE A 154 -20.00 3.32 15.56
CA ILE A 154 -19.72 4.73 15.30
C ILE A 154 -18.85 4.80 14.06
N SER A 155 -19.32 5.52 13.06
CA SER A 155 -18.60 5.74 11.82
C SER A 155 -17.50 6.77 12.05
N ILE A 156 -16.26 6.30 12.23
CA ILE A 156 -15.06 7.13 12.36
C ILE A 156 -14.56 7.47 10.96
N LEU A 157 -14.29 8.75 10.71
CA LEU A 157 -13.66 9.17 9.46
C LEU A 157 -12.16 8.93 9.54
N THR A 158 -11.64 8.05 8.68
CA THR A 158 -10.20 7.80 8.51
C THR A 158 -9.62 8.65 7.37
N PRO A 159 -8.30 8.93 7.38
CA PRO A 159 -7.60 9.59 6.27
C PRO A 159 -7.89 8.94 4.91
N ASP A 160 -7.65 7.63 4.79
CA ASP A 160 -7.85 6.88 3.55
C ASP A 160 -9.29 6.98 3.01
N LEU A 161 -10.28 7.03 3.92
CA LEU A 161 -11.69 7.18 3.55
C LEU A 161 -11.98 8.59 3.01
N LEU A 162 -11.37 9.62 3.60
CA LEU A 162 -11.50 10.99 3.10
C LEU A 162 -10.89 11.10 1.70
N GLU A 163 -9.69 10.56 1.50
CA GLU A 163 -9.02 10.58 0.20
C GLU A 163 -9.86 9.87 -0.86
N LEU A 164 -10.37 8.68 -0.54
CA LEU A 164 -11.26 7.92 -1.41
C LEU A 164 -12.49 8.72 -1.82
N ILE A 165 -13.15 9.39 -0.87
CA ILE A 165 -14.37 10.14 -1.15
C ILE A 165 -14.06 11.37 -2.01
N ILE A 166 -13.04 12.16 -1.65
CA ILE A 166 -12.67 13.37 -2.42
C ILE A 166 -12.23 13.01 -3.84
N ASP A 167 -11.40 11.98 -3.99
CA ASP A 167 -10.92 11.53 -5.30
C ASP A 167 -12.07 11.10 -6.24
N HIS A 168 -13.03 10.34 -5.72
CA HIS A 168 -14.21 9.92 -6.50
C HIS A 168 -15.17 11.09 -6.79
N LEU A 169 -15.35 12.03 -5.86
CA LEU A 169 -16.13 13.24 -6.09
C LEU A 169 -15.50 14.09 -7.20
N GLU A 170 -14.18 14.25 -7.18
CA GLU A 170 -13.47 15.01 -8.21
C GLU A 170 -13.57 14.32 -9.59
N LYS A 171 -13.28 13.01 -9.64
CA LYS A 171 -13.38 12.21 -10.86
C LYS A 171 -14.79 12.21 -11.46
N ALA A 172 -15.82 12.18 -10.62
CA ALA A 172 -17.21 12.20 -11.07
C ALA A 172 -17.69 13.61 -11.49
N SER A 173 -17.06 14.68 -11.00
CA SER A 173 -17.33 16.07 -11.43
C SER A 173 -16.81 16.30 -12.85
N GLY A 174 -15.79 15.53 -13.24
CA GLY A 174 -15.29 15.46 -14.60
C GLY A 174 -14.71 16.78 -15.09
N ASN A 175 -14.59 16.90 -16.42
CA ASN A 175 -13.84 17.99 -17.03
C ASN A 175 -14.53 19.35 -17.07
N ASP A 176 -15.82 19.43 -16.76
CA ASP A 176 -16.68 20.56 -17.10
C ASP A 176 -16.94 21.55 -15.94
N GLU A 177 -16.15 21.49 -14.85
CA GLU A 177 -16.27 22.35 -13.65
C GLU A 177 -17.66 22.34 -12.98
N LYS A 178 -18.53 21.40 -13.37
CA LYS A 178 -19.87 21.26 -12.78
C LYS A 178 -19.75 20.49 -11.48
N ILE A 179 -20.03 21.18 -10.38
CA ILE A 179 -20.20 20.56 -9.07
C ILE A 179 -21.34 19.54 -9.16
N ILE A 180 -21.06 18.30 -8.80
CA ILE A 180 -22.05 17.22 -8.76
C ILE A 180 -23.10 17.52 -7.70
N THR A 181 -24.33 17.05 -7.85
CA THR A 181 -25.33 17.15 -6.79
C THR A 181 -25.04 16.21 -5.61
N ILE A 182 -25.53 16.55 -4.40
CA ILE A 182 -25.42 15.68 -3.22
C ILE A 182 -26.09 14.31 -3.48
N GLU A 183 -27.18 14.28 -4.25
CA GLU A 183 -27.91 13.04 -4.56
C GLU A 183 -27.06 12.08 -5.39
N ASP A 184 -26.33 12.58 -6.37
CA ASP A 184 -25.45 11.77 -7.19
C ASP A 184 -24.21 11.32 -6.40
N ALA A 185 -23.69 12.17 -5.51
CA ALA A 185 -22.65 11.77 -4.56
C ALA A 185 -23.11 10.60 -3.66
N LEU A 186 -24.33 10.64 -3.15
CA LEU A 186 -24.88 9.54 -2.34
C LEU A 186 -25.08 8.25 -3.14
N LYS A 187 -25.39 8.34 -4.44
CA LYS A 187 -25.46 7.14 -5.32
C LYS A 187 -24.09 6.53 -5.56
N ILE A 188 -23.03 7.35 -5.68
CA ILE A 188 -21.66 6.87 -5.85
C ILE A 188 -21.20 6.08 -4.62
N PHE A 189 -21.58 6.52 -3.42
CA PHE A 189 -21.13 5.93 -2.16
C PHE A 189 -22.23 5.19 -1.39
N GLU A 190 -22.94 4.27 -2.05
CA GLU A 190 -24.03 3.51 -1.43
C GLU A 190 -23.57 2.65 -0.23
N SER A 191 -22.30 2.24 -0.21
CA SER A 191 -21.71 1.40 0.85
C SER A 191 -21.19 2.17 2.07
N ILE A 192 -21.10 3.51 2.01
CA ILE A 192 -20.54 4.35 3.06
C ILE A 192 -21.66 5.08 3.81
N ASP A 193 -21.45 5.36 5.09
CA ASP A 193 -22.41 6.11 5.90
C ASP A 193 -22.74 7.47 5.30
N GLN A 194 -24.02 7.69 5.02
CA GLN A 194 -24.52 8.89 4.34
C GLN A 194 -24.19 10.19 5.09
N GLU A 195 -24.09 10.14 6.43
CA GLU A 195 -23.71 11.32 7.24
C GLU A 195 -22.27 11.73 7.00
N ILE A 196 -21.35 10.76 6.83
CA ILE A 196 -19.95 11.03 6.49
C ILE A 196 -19.90 11.63 5.09
N VAL A 197 -20.54 10.99 4.11
CA VAL A 197 -20.53 11.44 2.71
C VAL A 197 -21.04 12.88 2.60
N LYS A 198 -22.15 13.22 3.28
CA LYS A 198 -22.68 14.60 3.30
C LYS A 198 -21.71 15.60 3.91
N SER A 199 -21.08 15.26 5.04
CA SER A 199 -20.13 16.15 5.70
C SER A 199 -18.86 16.37 4.88
N VAL A 200 -18.34 15.31 4.25
CA VAL A 200 -17.17 15.38 3.37
C VAL A 200 -17.49 16.12 2.09
N TYR A 201 -18.66 15.88 1.50
CA TYR A 201 -19.12 16.61 0.32
C TYR A 201 -19.19 18.11 0.58
N ASN A 202 -19.77 18.55 1.71
CA ASN A 202 -19.83 19.97 2.05
C ASN A 202 -18.43 20.57 2.20
N TYR A 203 -17.53 19.84 2.85
CA TYR A 203 -16.13 20.25 2.99
C TYR A 203 -15.43 20.37 1.62
N TRP A 204 -15.63 19.39 0.74
CA TRP A 204 -15.07 19.40 -0.62
C TRP A 204 -15.60 20.58 -1.45
N VAL A 205 -16.91 20.86 -1.40
CA VAL A 205 -17.50 22.02 -2.08
C VAL A 205 -16.90 23.33 -1.58
N GLU A 206 -16.82 23.53 -0.25
CA GLU A 206 -16.19 24.73 0.32
C GLU A 206 -14.71 24.86 -0.09
N LYS A 207 -14.01 23.73 -0.24
CA LYS A 207 -12.61 23.72 -0.64
C LYS A 207 -12.44 24.06 -2.12
N MET A 208 -13.30 23.52 -2.97
CA MET A 208 -13.38 23.84 -4.39
C MET A 208 -13.71 25.32 -4.63
N GLU A 209 -14.66 25.89 -3.88
CA GLU A 209 -15.00 27.32 -3.96
C GLU A 209 -13.84 28.24 -3.56
N LYS A 210 -13.04 27.85 -2.57
CA LYS A 210 -11.87 28.65 -2.12
C LYS A 210 -10.73 28.64 -3.12
N ILE A 211 -10.45 27.48 -3.71
CA ILE A 211 -9.33 27.31 -4.64
C ILE A 211 -9.73 27.82 -6.04
N GLY A 212 -11.01 27.70 -6.41
CA GLY A 212 -11.53 28.13 -7.71
C GLY A 212 -11.05 27.27 -8.89
N THR A 213 -10.32 26.19 -8.60
CA THR A 213 -9.84 25.20 -9.57
C THR A 213 -9.93 23.81 -8.95
N ARG A 214 -9.75 22.78 -9.77
CA ARG A 214 -9.67 21.39 -9.32
C ARG A 214 -8.66 21.17 -8.21
N LEU A 215 -9.00 20.23 -7.33
CA LEU A 215 -8.09 19.77 -6.26
C LEU A 215 -7.07 18.78 -6.81
N LEU A 216 -7.49 17.91 -7.73
CA LEU A 216 -6.58 16.96 -8.38
C LEU A 216 -5.72 17.71 -9.39
N PHE A 217 -4.41 17.54 -9.26
CA PHE A 217 -3.45 18.08 -10.21
C PHE A 217 -3.56 17.29 -11.52
N GLU A 218 -4.32 17.81 -12.48
CA GLU A 218 -4.29 17.31 -13.84
C GLU A 218 -3.16 17.97 -14.63
N TYR A 219 -2.51 17.17 -15.49
CA TYR A 219 -1.68 17.73 -16.54
C TYR A 219 -2.53 18.69 -17.36
N LYS A 220 -2.07 19.94 -17.51
CA LYS A 220 -2.71 20.92 -18.37
C LYS A 220 -3.04 20.26 -19.72
N PRO A 221 -4.25 20.50 -20.27
CA PRO A 221 -4.64 19.93 -21.55
C PRO A 221 -3.55 20.20 -22.57
N GLN A 222 -3.33 19.23 -23.46
CA GLN A 222 -2.22 19.29 -24.40
C GLN A 222 -2.31 20.60 -25.21
N PRO A 223 -1.27 21.45 -25.17
CA PRO A 223 -1.30 22.69 -25.90
C PRO A 223 -1.41 22.41 -27.41
N PRO A 224 -2.08 23.29 -28.17
CA PRO A 224 -2.20 23.11 -29.61
C PRO A 224 -0.83 23.03 -30.28
N GLU A 225 -0.75 22.36 -31.43
CA GLU A 225 0.52 22.06 -32.10
C GLU A 225 1.38 23.32 -32.34
N ASN A 226 0.74 24.46 -32.56
CA ASN A 226 1.36 25.76 -32.85
C ASN A 226 1.38 26.74 -31.66
N ASP A 227 1.17 26.30 -30.41
CA ASP A 227 1.28 27.19 -29.24
C ASP A 227 2.71 27.78 -29.11
N PRO A 228 2.89 29.12 -29.04
CA PRO A 228 4.21 29.74 -28.89
C PRO A 228 4.79 29.67 -27.46
N SER A 229 4.05 29.17 -26.47
CA SER A 229 4.51 29.09 -25.08
C SER A 229 5.73 28.17 -24.91
N ASN A 230 6.71 28.63 -24.13
CA ASN A 230 7.90 27.84 -23.75
C ASN A 230 7.58 26.76 -22.71
N ASP A 231 6.42 26.86 -22.03
CA ASP A 231 5.95 25.91 -21.02
C ASP A 231 5.11 24.76 -21.63
N ALA A 232 5.01 24.71 -22.97
CA ALA A 232 4.23 23.70 -23.67
C ALA A 232 5.06 22.44 -23.94
N TRP A 233 5.04 21.52 -22.98
CA TRP A 233 5.69 20.19 -23.08
C TRP A 233 4.75 19.12 -23.68
N PHE A 234 5.33 18.00 -24.16
CA PHE A 234 4.61 16.79 -24.62
C PHE A 234 3.57 16.93 -25.74
N ARG A 235 3.84 17.73 -26.78
CA ARG A 235 2.96 17.88 -27.96
C ARG A 235 2.81 16.56 -28.73
N ALA A 236 1.58 16.07 -28.84
CA ALA A 236 1.30 14.83 -29.56
C ALA A 236 1.36 15.06 -31.08
N ARG A 237 2.34 14.44 -31.76
CA ARG A 237 2.40 14.39 -33.22
C ARG A 237 1.88 13.04 -33.70
N LYS A 238 0.58 12.95 -34.00
CA LYS A 238 -0.01 11.72 -34.54
C LYS A 238 0.45 11.54 -35.99
N ARG A 239 1.15 10.44 -36.29
CA ARG A 239 1.39 10.03 -37.67
C ARG A 239 0.08 9.52 -38.26
N ILE A 240 -0.50 10.26 -39.21
CA ILE A 240 -1.64 9.79 -40.00
C ILE A 240 -1.12 8.66 -40.89
N LYS A 241 -1.51 7.42 -40.59
CA LYS A 241 -1.25 6.27 -41.45
C LYS A 241 -2.48 6.03 -42.32
N ASN A 242 -2.29 5.94 -43.64
CA ASN A 242 -3.38 5.55 -44.53
C ASN A 242 -3.81 4.11 -44.19
N PRO A 243 -5.12 3.81 -44.14
CA PRO A 243 -5.58 2.46 -43.88
C PRO A 243 -5.07 1.52 -44.97
N GLN A 244 -4.34 0.48 -44.58
CA GLN A 244 -3.99 -0.61 -45.49
C GLN A 244 -5.27 -1.38 -45.80
N LEU A 245 -5.72 -1.38 -47.06
CA LEU A 245 -6.93 -2.08 -47.52
C LEU A 245 -6.78 -3.61 -47.60
N LEU A 246 -5.72 -4.19 -47.00
CA LEU A 246 -5.52 -5.63 -46.93
C LEU A 246 -6.64 -6.26 -46.08
N SER A 247 -7.15 -7.39 -46.58
CA SER A 247 -8.39 -8.06 -46.20
C SER A 247 -8.75 -7.93 -44.71
N GLN A 248 -9.70 -7.02 -44.41
CA GLN A 248 -10.26 -6.83 -43.07
C GLN A 248 -10.73 -8.16 -42.47
N PHE A 249 -11.18 -9.09 -43.32
CA PHE A 249 -11.59 -10.43 -42.92
C PHE A 249 -10.47 -11.26 -42.27
N GLN A 250 -9.25 -11.23 -42.82
CA GLN A 250 -8.12 -11.96 -42.22
C GLN A 250 -7.72 -11.36 -40.86
N ILE A 251 -7.79 -10.04 -40.72
CA ILE A 251 -7.54 -9.34 -39.45
C ILE A 251 -8.59 -9.74 -38.41
N VAL A 252 -9.88 -9.74 -38.79
CA VAL A 252 -10.98 -10.15 -37.90
C VAL A 252 -10.81 -11.61 -37.44
N GLN A 253 -10.49 -12.53 -38.36
CA GLN A 253 -10.23 -13.94 -37.99
C GLN A 253 -9.03 -14.10 -37.04
N GLN A 254 -7.97 -13.30 -37.24
CA GLN A 254 -6.82 -13.30 -36.33
C GLN A 254 -7.20 -12.75 -34.94
N LEU A 255 -8.03 -11.70 -34.88
CA LEU A 255 -8.54 -11.15 -33.63
C LEU A 255 -9.43 -12.14 -32.90
N GLU A 256 -10.30 -12.87 -33.59
CA GLU A 256 -11.12 -13.95 -32.99
C GLU A 256 -10.25 -15.06 -32.40
N LYS A 257 -9.24 -15.52 -33.14
CA LYS A 257 -8.27 -16.52 -32.63
C LYS A 257 -7.49 -15.97 -31.44
N MET A 258 -7.14 -14.68 -31.42
CA MET A 258 -6.52 -14.03 -30.26
C MET A 258 -7.47 -13.99 -29.07
N ASN A 259 -8.74 -13.64 -29.26
CA ASN A 259 -9.74 -13.60 -28.19
C ASN A 259 -9.92 -14.99 -27.57
N GLN A 260 -10.03 -16.05 -28.38
CA GLN A 260 -10.08 -17.43 -27.86
C GLN A 260 -8.84 -17.80 -27.03
N LYS A 261 -7.64 -17.38 -27.46
CA LYS A 261 -6.42 -17.57 -26.68
C LYS A 261 -6.45 -16.79 -25.37
N TRP A 262 -6.97 -15.56 -25.38
CA TRP A 262 -7.15 -14.74 -24.18
C TRP A 262 -8.16 -15.36 -23.21
N ASP A 263 -9.25 -15.93 -23.70
CA ASP A 263 -10.24 -16.63 -22.87
C ASP A 263 -9.60 -17.83 -22.16
N ASN A 264 -8.76 -18.60 -22.87
CA ASN A 264 -8.01 -19.70 -22.27
C ASN A 264 -7.02 -19.22 -21.20
N VAL A 265 -6.31 -18.12 -21.46
CA VAL A 265 -5.41 -17.49 -20.47
C VAL A 265 -6.20 -17.00 -19.25
N TYR A 266 -7.34 -16.36 -19.45
CA TYR A 266 -8.20 -15.88 -18.37
C TYR A 266 -8.77 -17.03 -17.54
N SER A 267 -9.20 -18.12 -18.18
CA SER A 267 -9.64 -19.34 -17.51
C SER A 267 -8.53 -19.93 -16.65
N LEU A 268 -7.31 -20.06 -17.18
CA LEU A 268 -6.15 -20.57 -16.43
C LEU A 268 -5.76 -19.63 -15.28
N ALA A 269 -5.77 -18.31 -15.49
CA ALA A 269 -5.50 -17.35 -14.43
C ALA A 269 -6.53 -17.45 -13.30
N ASN A 270 -7.81 -17.62 -13.63
CA ASN A 270 -8.87 -17.80 -12.64
C ASN A 270 -8.77 -19.12 -11.87
N THR A 271 -8.37 -20.23 -12.51
CA THR A 271 -8.18 -21.50 -11.79
C THR A 271 -6.99 -21.40 -10.83
N VAL A 272 -5.90 -20.74 -11.23
CA VAL A 272 -4.78 -20.44 -10.33
C VAL A 272 -5.21 -19.55 -9.18
N LEU A 273 -5.94 -18.45 -9.45
CA LEU A 273 -6.47 -17.56 -8.41
C LEU A 273 -7.37 -18.31 -7.42
N LYS A 274 -8.28 -19.15 -7.91
CA LYS A 274 -9.14 -20.00 -7.06
C LYS A 274 -8.30 -20.97 -6.21
N ARG A 275 -7.29 -21.61 -6.80
CA ARG A 275 -6.40 -22.52 -6.07
C ARG A 275 -5.66 -21.80 -4.94
N GLU A 276 -5.03 -20.65 -5.22
CA GLU A 276 -4.28 -19.90 -4.21
C GLU A 276 -5.20 -19.31 -3.13
N THR A 277 -6.39 -18.83 -3.49
CA THR A 277 -7.37 -18.32 -2.50
C THR A 277 -7.91 -19.45 -1.61
N THR A 278 -8.20 -20.64 -2.16
CA THR A 278 -8.59 -21.81 -1.36
C THR A 278 -7.45 -22.27 -0.45
N LYS A 279 -6.22 -22.35 -0.97
CA LYS A 279 -5.03 -22.68 -0.15
C LYS A 279 -4.83 -21.68 0.99
N PHE A 280 -5.02 -20.39 0.73
CA PHE A 280 -4.97 -19.35 1.75
C PHE A 280 -6.08 -19.51 2.81
N LYS A 281 -7.31 -19.81 2.39
CA LYS A 281 -8.43 -20.09 3.31
C LYS A 281 -8.14 -21.32 4.18
N LEU A 282 -7.61 -22.39 3.60
CA LEU A 282 -7.23 -23.60 4.33
C LEU A 282 -6.19 -23.29 5.40
N LEU A 283 -5.11 -22.59 5.05
CA LEU A 283 -4.08 -22.18 6.03
C LEU A 283 -4.66 -21.30 7.15
N LYS A 284 -5.63 -20.45 6.85
CA LYS A 284 -6.32 -19.63 7.86
C LYS A 284 -7.16 -20.49 8.80
N ILE A 285 -7.84 -21.51 8.27
CA ILE A 285 -8.60 -22.48 9.08
C ILE A 285 -7.65 -23.27 9.97
N ASP A 286 -6.53 -23.77 9.42
CA ASP A 286 -5.51 -24.50 10.18
C ASP A 286 -4.94 -23.66 11.32
N GLN A 287 -4.66 -22.38 11.06
CA GLN A 287 -4.23 -21.44 12.09
C GLN A 287 -5.29 -21.30 13.21
N LEU A 288 -6.55 -21.08 12.86
CA LEU A 288 -7.64 -20.95 13.83
C LEU A 288 -7.85 -22.24 14.64
N MET A 289 -7.76 -23.39 13.99
CA MET A 289 -7.84 -24.70 14.65
C MET A 289 -6.70 -24.89 15.66
N PHE A 290 -5.48 -24.49 15.29
CA PHE A 290 -4.33 -24.56 16.18
C PHE A 290 -4.46 -23.60 17.37
N GLU A 291 -4.87 -22.35 17.14
CA GLU A 291 -5.14 -21.37 18.20
C GLU A 291 -6.21 -21.88 19.17
N ARG A 292 -7.30 -22.48 18.65
CA ARG A 292 -8.37 -23.05 19.47
C ARG A 292 -7.90 -24.27 20.27
N LYS A 293 -7.09 -25.15 19.68
CA LYS A 293 -6.48 -26.28 20.41
C LYS A 293 -5.62 -25.79 21.57
N ILE A 294 -4.80 -24.76 21.38
CA ILE A 294 -4.02 -24.15 22.45
C ILE A 294 -4.92 -23.60 23.56
N GLN A 295 -6.00 -22.88 23.20
CA GLN A 295 -6.96 -22.36 24.17
C GLN A 295 -7.63 -23.48 24.96
N ASN A 296 -8.05 -24.57 24.30
CA ASN A 296 -8.65 -25.72 24.96
C ASN A 296 -7.66 -26.38 25.95
N ILE A 297 -6.41 -26.61 25.54
CA ILE A 297 -5.37 -27.15 26.43
C ILE A 297 -5.15 -26.24 27.64
N GLN A 298 -5.15 -24.92 27.45
CA GLN A 298 -5.05 -23.96 28.57
C GLN A 298 -6.26 -24.02 29.50
N LEU A 299 -7.47 -24.16 28.96
CA LEU A 299 -8.69 -24.33 29.75
C LEU A 299 -8.69 -25.64 30.53
N GLU A 300 -8.29 -26.75 29.91
CA GLU A 300 -8.14 -28.06 30.56
C GLU A 300 -7.13 -28.01 31.71
N LYS A 301 -5.98 -27.36 31.52
CA LYS A 301 -5.01 -27.14 32.60
C LYS A 301 -5.61 -26.34 33.75
N ASN A 302 -6.30 -25.25 33.45
CA ASN A 302 -6.95 -24.42 34.46
C ASN A 302 -8.06 -25.18 35.21
N LEU A 303 -8.81 -26.05 34.52
CA LEU A 303 -9.83 -26.91 35.15
C LEU A 303 -9.18 -27.92 36.09
N ASN A 304 -8.13 -28.62 35.66
CA ASN A 304 -7.40 -29.58 36.48
C ASN A 304 -6.71 -28.92 37.70
N GLU A 305 -6.20 -27.70 37.55
CA GLU A 305 -5.65 -26.93 38.68
C GLU A 305 -6.74 -26.55 39.69
N ASN A 306 -7.93 -26.18 39.23
CA ASN A 306 -9.08 -25.88 40.10
C ASN A 306 -9.67 -27.15 40.76
N GLU A 307 -9.69 -28.28 40.07
CA GLU A 307 -10.11 -29.57 40.65
C GLU A 307 -9.13 -30.05 41.72
N ASN A 308 -7.82 -29.91 41.50
CA ASN A 308 -6.80 -30.21 42.51
C ASN A 308 -6.85 -29.27 43.73
N LEU A 309 -7.21 -27.99 43.54
CA LEU A 309 -7.47 -27.06 44.64
C LEU A 309 -8.72 -27.45 45.43
N ASN A 310 -9.78 -27.92 44.77
CA ASN A 310 -11.00 -28.38 45.44
C ASN A 310 -10.81 -29.73 46.17
N LEU A 311 -10.00 -30.66 45.65
CA LEU A 311 -9.64 -31.90 46.33
C LEU A 311 -8.79 -31.66 47.59
N ASN A 312 -7.86 -30.70 47.55
CA ASN A 312 -7.07 -30.30 48.72
C ASN A 312 -7.86 -29.52 49.79
N LEU A 313 -9.02 -28.96 49.44
CA LEU A 313 -9.95 -28.35 50.41
C LEU A 313 -10.83 -29.40 51.10
N ASN A 314 -11.16 -30.51 50.43
CA ASN A 314 -11.95 -31.61 50.99
C ASN A 314 -11.16 -32.64 51.80
N LEU A 315 -9.82 -32.63 51.75
CA LEU A 315 -8.94 -33.53 52.53
C LEU A 315 -8.48 -32.94 53.88
N ASN A 316 -9.02 -31.78 54.29
CA ASN A 316 -8.69 -31.12 55.57
C ASN A 316 -9.85 -31.13 56.59
N GLU A 317 -10.93 -31.86 56.32
CA GLU A 317 -11.93 -32.21 57.34
C GLU A 317 -11.86 -33.74 57.54
N ASP A 318 -11.67 -34.15 58.79
CA ASP A 318 -11.60 -35.52 59.30
C ASP A 318 -10.24 -36.25 59.19
N TYR A 319 -9.32 -35.89 60.09
CA TYR A 319 -8.55 -36.91 60.80
C TYR A 319 -9.27 -37.18 62.12
N ASP A 320 -9.73 -38.42 62.31
CA ASP A 320 -9.33 -39.24 63.46
C ASP A 320 -9.74 -40.71 63.20
N ASP A 321 -8.81 -41.60 63.54
CA ASP A 321 -8.91 -43.04 63.79
C ASP A 321 -8.39 -44.04 62.72
N GLU A 322 -7.16 -44.47 63.01
CA GLU A 322 -6.66 -45.85 63.03
C GLU A 322 -7.36 -46.89 62.13
N ASN A 323 -6.63 -47.41 61.14
CA ASN A 323 -6.41 -48.86 61.10
C ASN A 323 -5.31 -49.27 60.12
N GLU A 324 -4.46 -50.16 60.61
CA GLU A 324 -3.53 -50.99 59.86
C GLU A 324 -4.31 -51.90 58.90
N ASN A 325 -3.91 -51.97 57.63
CA ASN A 325 -3.81 -53.29 56.99
C ASN A 325 -2.97 -53.24 55.71
N GLU A 326 -2.02 -54.16 55.67
CA GLU A 326 -1.26 -54.58 54.50
C GLU A 326 -2.21 -55.20 53.46
N ASN A 327 -2.10 -54.82 52.19
CA ASN A 327 -2.12 -55.83 51.13
C ASN A 327 -1.56 -55.29 49.81
N GLU A 328 -0.57 -56.03 49.33
CA GLU A 328 -0.07 -55.99 47.97
C GLU A 328 -1.18 -56.38 46.99
N ASN A 329 -1.35 -55.64 45.89
CA ASN A 329 -1.62 -56.31 44.61
C ASN A 329 -1.28 -55.40 43.43
N GLU A 330 -0.33 -55.88 42.64
CA GLU A 330 -0.09 -55.48 41.27
C GLU A 330 -1.33 -55.80 40.43
N ASN A 331 -1.80 -54.85 39.62
CA ASN A 331 -2.42 -55.24 38.36
C ASN A 331 -2.27 -54.12 37.33
N GLU A 332 -1.37 -54.38 36.39
CA GLU A 332 -1.34 -53.77 35.08
C GLU A 332 -2.68 -54.06 34.39
N ASN A 333 -3.33 -53.05 33.83
CA ASN A 333 -4.24 -53.31 32.73
C ASN A 333 -4.22 -52.13 31.77
N GLU A 334 -3.50 -52.36 30.67
CA GLU A 334 -3.62 -51.65 29.41
C GLU A 334 -5.08 -51.72 28.95
N ASN A 335 -5.68 -50.58 28.64
CA ASN A 335 -6.88 -50.59 27.82
C ASN A 335 -6.73 -49.50 26.75
N GLU A 336 -6.09 -49.91 25.65
CA GLU A 336 -6.27 -49.30 24.35
C GLU A 336 -7.76 -49.43 24.00
N ASN A 337 -8.45 -48.30 23.87
CA ASN A 337 -9.74 -48.30 23.21
C ASN A 337 -9.73 -47.23 22.12
N GLU A 338 -9.56 -47.72 20.91
CA GLU A 338 -9.83 -47.06 19.64
C GLU A 338 -11.28 -46.60 19.65
N ASN A 339 -11.51 -45.30 19.47
CA ASN A 339 -12.83 -44.78 19.15
C ASN A 339 -12.76 -44.02 17.82
N GLU A 340 -12.64 -44.79 16.74
CA GLU A 340 -13.00 -44.37 15.39
C GLU A 340 -14.50 -44.63 15.17
N ASN A 341 -15.36 -43.67 15.47
CA ASN A 341 -16.55 -43.38 14.66
C ASN A 341 -17.37 -42.24 15.23
N GLU A 342 -17.79 -41.36 14.33
CA GLU A 342 -18.98 -40.49 14.34
C GLU A 342 -18.62 -39.09 13.80
N ASN A 343 -18.42 -38.98 12.48
CA ASN A 343 -18.58 -37.68 11.83
C ASN A 343 -18.93 -37.77 10.33
N GLU A 344 -19.96 -38.55 9.98
CA GLU A 344 -20.50 -38.59 8.61
C GLU A 344 -21.83 -37.83 8.43
N ASN A 345 -22.40 -37.20 9.48
CA ASN A 345 -23.78 -36.71 9.43
C ASN A 345 -23.96 -35.20 9.21
N GLU A 346 -22.90 -34.42 8.96
CA GLU A 346 -23.01 -32.97 8.70
C GLU A 346 -23.00 -32.60 7.20
N ASN A 347 -22.62 -33.52 6.30
CA ASN A 347 -22.42 -33.21 4.89
C ASN A 347 -23.68 -33.35 4.00
N GLU A 348 -24.73 -34.03 4.49
CA GLU A 348 -26.00 -34.15 3.73
C GLU A 348 -26.89 -32.90 3.85
N ASN A 349 -26.74 -32.13 4.93
CA ASN A 349 -27.62 -30.98 5.22
C ASN A 349 -27.25 -29.70 4.44
N GLU A 350 -25.98 -29.56 4.02
CA GLU A 350 -25.56 -28.42 3.17
C GLU A 350 -26.06 -28.57 1.73
N ASN A 351 -26.10 -29.81 1.20
CA ASN A 351 -26.56 -30.08 -0.16
C ASN A 351 -28.07 -29.81 -0.35
N GLU A 352 -28.89 -30.06 0.68
CA GLU A 352 -30.34 -29.81 0.60
C GLU A 352 -30.67 -28.32 0.58
N ASN A 353 -29.89 -27.52 1.33
CA ASN A 353 -30.05 -26.06 1.36
C ASN A 353 -29.63 -25.41 0.04
N GLU A 354 -28.57 -25.91 -0.61
CA GLU A 354 -28.11 -25.41 -1.91
C GLU A 354 -29.15 -25.70 -3.02
N MET A 355 -29.76 -26.89 -3.00
CA MET A 355 -30.80 -27.28 -3.96
C MET A 355 -32.08 -26.43 -3.81
N LYS A 356 -32.51 -26.13 -2.57
CA LYS A 356 -33.64 -25.23 -2.30
C LYS A 356 -33.38 -23.80 -2.79
N MET A 357 -32.16 -23.29 -2.61
CA MET A 357 -31.80 -21.96 -3.09
C MET A 357 -31.82 -21.88 -4.63
N MET A 358 -31.31 -22.91 -5.30
CA MET A 358 -31.31 -22.98 -6.77
C MET A 358 -32.73 -23.07 -7.36
N MET A 359 -33.62 -23.85 -6.74
CA MET A 359 -35.04 -23.89 -7.14
C MET A 359 -35.73 -22.52 -7.00
N LYS A 360 -35.47 -21.81 -5.91
CA LYS A 360 -36.04 -20.48 -5.65
C LYS A 360 -35.55 -19.45 -6.68
N MET A 361 -34.27 -19.49 -7.07
CA MET A 361 -33.73 -18.66 -8.16
C MET A 361 -34.36 -18.98 -9.51
N LYS A 362 -34.50 -20.26 -9.86
CA LYS A 362 -35.14 -20.69 -11.12
C LYS A 362 -36.59 -20.22 -11.21
N MET A 363 -37.37 -20.34 -10.12
CA MET A 363 -38.74 -19.81 -10.08
C MET A 363 -38.77 -18.29 -10.26
N LYS A 364 -37.87 -17.55 -9.59
CA LYS A 364 -37.81 -16.09 -9.68
C LYS A 364 -37.45 -15.61 -11.10
N MET A 365 -36.51 -16.29 -11.77
CA MET A 365 -36.18 -16.02 -13.19
C MET A 365 -37.37 -16.32 -14.12
N LYS A 366 -38.06 -17.44 -13.89
CA LYS A 366 -39.22 -17.83 -14.72
C LYS A 366 -40.38 -16.83 -14.58
N MET A 367 -40.63 -16.32 -13.36
CA MET A 367 -41.60 -15.24 -13.16
C MET A 367 -41.17 -13.94 -13.84
N LYS A 368 -39.89 -13.56 -13.73
CA LYS A 368 -39.37 -12.33 -14.34
C LYS A 368 -39.49 -12.37 -15.87
N MET A 369 -39.19 -13.51 -16.50
CA MET A 369 -39.40 -13.69 -17.95
C MET A 369 -40.86 -13.64 -18.36
N LYS A 370 -41.78 -14.10 -17.50
CA LYS A 370 -43.22 -14.09 -17.77
C LYS A 370 -43.84 -12.69 -17.65
N MET A 371 -43.19 -11.77 -16.93
CA MET A 371 -43.59 -10.35 -16.87
C MET A 371 -42.98 -9.49 -17.99
N MET A 372 -41.99 -10.01 -18.72
CA MET A 372 -41.33 -9.32 -19.84
C MET A 372 -41.93 -9.67 -21.22
N LYS A 373 -42.97 -10.51 -21.24
CA LYS A 373 -43.85 -10.74 -22.38
C LYS A 373 -45.21 -10.16 -22.05
#